data_AF-A0ABC9TIP4-F1
#
_entry.id   AF-A0ABC9TIP4-F1
#
_cell.length_a   1.000
_cell.length_b   1.000
_cell.length_c   1.000
_cell.angle_alpha   90.00
_cell.angle_beta   90.00
_cell.angle_gamma   90.00
#
_symmetry.space_group_name_H-M   'P 1'
#
loop_
_entity.id
_entity.type
_entity.pdbx_description
1 polymer ?
#
loop_
_entity_poly.entity_id
_entity_poly.type
_entity_poly.pdbx_seq_one_letter_code
_entity_poly.pdbx_strand_id
1 'polypeptide(L)'
;MAVISIRVAIGVYGFLMLLTAWQAWQTKQGDVRLDQLTALAAALVMTAAVIPDKFSALTVLLIGLLALSAVTWFNGVAVYGKPHVNHHIIRLLVHLVLFGLAVWLF
;
A
#
# COMPACT_ATOMS: atom_id res chain seq x y z
N MET A 1 3.27 7.19 22.80
CA MET A 1 3.15 5.75 22.49
C MET A 1 2.30 5.50 21.25
N ALA A 2 1.04 5.95 21.20
CA ALA A 2 0.15 5.67 20.06
C ALA A 2 0.64 6.18 18.68
N VAL A 3 1.22 7.39 18.61
CA VAL A 3 1.83 7.94 17.38
C VAL A 3 2.96 7.05 16.85
N ILE A 4 3.80 6.51 17.73
CA ILE A 4 4.90 5.62 17.35
C ILE A 4 4.31 4.29 16.85
N SER A 5 3.30 3.75 17.53
CA SER A 5 2.64 2.51 17.15
C SER A 5 2.02 2.59 15.75
N ILE A 6 1.31 3.67 15.41
CA ILE A 6 0.70 3.81 14.06
C ILE A 6 1.77 3.99 12.98
N ARG A 7 2.86 4.73 13.26
CA ARG A 7 4.01 4.86 12.35
C ARG A 7 4.65 3.50 12.08
N VAL A 8 4.87 2.70 13.11
CA VAL A 8 5.39 1.33 12.96
C VAL A 8 4.43 0.47 12.13
N ALA A 9 3.12 0.51 12.41
CA ALA A 9 2.13 -0.25 11.64
C ALA A 9 2.12 0.12 10.15
N ILE A 10 2.16 1.42 9.82
CA ILE A 10 2.26 1.92 8.45
C ILE A 10 3.56 1.43 7.79
N GLY A 11 4.69 1.55 8.50
CA GLY A 11 6.00 1.12 7.99
C GLY A 11 6.04 -0.38 7.71
N VAL A 12 5.53 -1.22 8.62
CA VAL A 12 5.42 -2.67 8.43
C VAL A 12 4.50 -2.99 7.26
N TYR A 13 3.35 -2.34 7.15
CA TYR A 13 2.42 -2.56 6.04
C TYR A 13 3.07 -2.25 4.68
N GLY A 14 3.73 -1.09 4.56
CA GLY A 14 4.47 -0.73 3.35
C GLY A 14 5.58 -1.75 3.03
N PHE A 15 6.33 -2.21 4.03
CA PHE A 15 7.37 -3.22 3.84
C PHE A 15 6.82 -4.56 3.35
N LEU A 16 5.70 -5.04 3.92
CA LEU A 16 5.04 -6.25 3.46
C LEU A 16 4.60 -6.12 2.00
N MET A 17 4.04 -4.97 1.61
CA MET A 17 3.66 -4.71 0.22
C MET A 17 4.87 -4.69 -0.71
N LEU A 18 6.02 -4.18 -0.27
CA LEU A 18 7.27 -4.24 -1.03
C LEU A 18 7.73 -5.69 -1.23
N LEU A 19 7.64 -6.53 -0.20
CA LEU A 19 7.94 -7.96 -0.31
C LEU A 19 7.00 -8.66 -1.30
N THR A 20 5.70 -8.30 -1.32
CA THR A 20 4.77 -8.87 -2.31
C THR A 20 5.14 -8.49 -3.75
N ALA A 21 5.55 -7.23 -3.98
CA ALA A 21 6.02 -6.78 -5.29
C ALA A 21 7.32 -7.48 -5.70
N TRP A 22 8.25 -7.66 -4.75
CA TRP A 22 9.49 -8.40 -4.97
C TRP A 22 9.24 -9.86 -5.35
N GLN A 23 8.33 -10.53 -4.64
CA GLN A 23 7.98 -11.92 -4.93
C GLN A 23 7.30 -12.07 -6.30
N ALA A 24 6.39 -11.15 -6.65
CA ALA A 24 5.75 -11.12 -7.97
C ALA A 24 6.79 -10.96 -9.09
N TRP A 25 7.76 -10.06 -8.89
CA TRP A 25 8.85 -9.85 -9.83
C TRP A 25 9.74 -11.10 -10.01
N GLN A 26 10.15 -11.73 -8.91
CA GLN A 26 10.97 -12.96 -8.94
C GLN A 26 10.24 -14.12 -9.64
N THR A 27 8.93 -14.22 -9.43
CA THR A 27 8.09 -15.28 -10.03
C THR A 27 7.61 -14.95 -11.44
N LYS A 28 7.97 -13.77 -11.98
CA LYS A 28 7.51 -13.25 -13.28
C LYS A 28 5.98 -13.29 -13.41
N GLN A 29 5.27 -13.03 -12.31
CA GLN A 29 3.81 -13.02 -12.28
C GLN A 29 3.28 -11.67 -12.76
N GLY A 30 2.55 -11.66 -13.87
CA GLY A 30 1.89 -10.45 -14.37
C GLY A 30 2.83 -9.52 -15.14
N ASP A 31 2.50 -8.22 -15.15
CA ASP A 31 3.26 -7.18 -15.85
C ASP A 31 4.31 -6.55 -14.91
N VAL A 32 5.58 -6.65 -15.29
CA VAL A 32 6.72 -6.08 -14.55
C VAL A 32 6.54 -4.59 -14.24
N ARG A 33 5.86 -3.82 -15.11
CA ARG A 33 5.58 -2.40 -14.88
C ARG A 33 4.65 -2.21 -13.68
N LEU A 34 3.66 -3.08 -13.53
CA LEU A 34 2.73 -3.04 -12.40
C LEU A 34 3.42 -3.48 -11.10
N ASP A 35 4.37 -4.42 -11.17
CA ASP A 35 5.18 -4.79 -10.00
C ASP A 35 6.06 -3.61 -9.54
N GLN A 36 6.69 -2.90 -10.48
CA GLN A 36 7.48 -1.69 -10.19
C GLN A 36 6.61 -0.58 -9.58
N LEU A 37 5.40 -0.36 -10.11
CA LEU A 37 4.46 0.61 -9.56
C LEU A 37 3.96 0.18 -8.17
N THR A 38 3.79 -1.11 -7.92
CA THR A 38 3.44 -1.64 -6.60
C THR A 38 4.58 -1.38 -5.61
N ALA A 39 5.83 -1.62 -6.01
CA ALA A 39 6.99 -1.32 -5.18
C ALA A 39 7.11 0.18 -4.87
N LEU A 40 6.87 1.05 -5.85
CA LEU A 40 6.86 2.50 -5.64
C LEU A 40 5.76 2.93 -4.65
N ALA A 41 4.54 2.42 -4.84
CA ALA A 41 3.43 2.72 -3.95
C ALA A 41 3.68 2.21 -2.51
N ALA A 42 4.29 1.03 -2.37
CA ALA A 42 4.72 0.49 -1.09
C ALA A 42 5.79 1.37 -0.42
N ALA A 43 6.77 1.87 -1.19
CA ALA A 43 7.80 2.78 -0.69
C ALA A 43 7.21 4.12 -0.22
N LEU A 44 6.20 4.65 -0.92
CA LEU A 44 5.47 5.85 -0.46
C LEU A 44 4.80 5.60 0.89
N VAL A 45 4.11 4.48 1.07
CA VAL A 45 3.50 4.10 2.35
C VAL A 45 4.56 3.99 3.45
N MET A 46 5.70 3.35 3.19
CA MET A 46 6.80 3.29 4.17
C MET A 46 7.34 4.67 4.53
N THR A 47 7.48 5.55 3.53
CA THR A 47 8.02 6.90 3.71
C THR A 47 7.09 7.73 4.60
N ALA A 48 5.77 7.56 4.46
CA ALA A 48 4.80 8.24 5.32
C ALA A 48 5.01 7.95 6.82
N ALA A 49 5.53 6.78 7.18
CA ALA A 49 5.81 6.43 8.58
C ALA A 49 6.90 7.30 9.24
N VAL A 50 7.84 7.82 8.45
CA VAL A 50 9.01 8.55 8.95
C VAL A 50 8.92 10.06 8.76
N ILE A 51 7.94 10.55 8.00
CA ILE A 51 7.73 12.00 7.83
C ILE A 51 7.26 12.62 9.17
N PRO A 52 7.97 13.60 9.72
CA PRO A 52 7.62 14.17 11.03
C PRO A 52 6.34 15.01 10.96
N ASP A 53 6.13 15.74 9.87
CA ASP A 53 4.94 16.57 9.65
C ASP A 53 3.68 15.71 9.39
N LYS A 54 2.63 15.95 10.17
CA LYS A 54 1.36 15.20 10.09
C LYS A 54 0.69 15.33 8.73
N PHE A 55 0.59 16.55 8.19
CA PHE A 55 -0.15 16.78 6.95
C PHE A 55 0.54 16.11 5.76
N SER A 56 1.86 16.25 5.66
CA SER A 56 2.69 15.62 4.65
C SER A 56 2.67 14.10 4.78
N ALA A 57 2.78 13.56 6.00
CA ALA A 57 2.69 12.12 6.25
C ALA A 57 1.34 11.55 5.79
N LEU A 58 0.23 12.20 6.15
CA LEU A 58 -1.11 11.78 5.72
C LEU A 58 -1.29 11.88 4.20
N THR A 59 -0.80 12.94 3.57
CA THR A 59 -0.88 13.11 2.12
C THR A 59 -0.12 12.00 1.38
N VAL A 60 1.12 11.74 1.79
CA VAL A 60 1.96 10.69 1.19
C VAL A 60 1.35 9.30 1.45
N LEU A 61 0.80 9.06 2.65
CA LEU A 61 0.10 7.83 2.97
C LEU A 61 -1.11 7.61 2.05
N LEU A 62 -1.96 8.63 1.88
CA LEU A 62 -3.15 8.55 1.04
C LEU A 62 -2.78 8.20 -0.40
N ILE A 63 -1.79 8.90 -0.96
CA ILE A 63 -1.30 8.65 -2.32
C ILE A 63 -0.79 7.20 -2.45
N GLY A 64 0.02 6.73 -1.49
CA GLY A 64 0.55 5.37 -1.48
C GLY A 64 -0.55 4.31 -1.41
N LEU A 65 -1.54 4.46 -0.51
CA LEU A 65 -2.64 3.49 -0.35
C LEU A 65 -3.59 3.46 -1.56
N LEU A 66 -3.89 4.63 -2.15
CA LEU A 66 -4.68 4.71 -3.37
C LEU A 66 -3.94 4.06 -4.55
N ALA A 67 -2.64 4.34 -4.70
CA ALA A 67 -1.82 3.73 -5.72
C ALA A 67 -1.75 2.20 -5.56
N LEU A 68 -1.54 1.68 -4.34
CA LEU A 68 -1.59 0.23 -4.08
C LEU A 68 -2.95 -0.37 -4.46
N SER A 69 -4.06 0.32 -4.15
CA SER A 69 -5.40 -0.16 -4.50
C SER A 69 -5.58 -0.26 -6.02
N ALA A 70 -5.18 0.79 -6.75
CA ALA A 70 -5.32 0.86 -8.19
C ALA A 70 -4.41 -0.15 -8.91
N VAL A 71 -3.12 -0.18 -8.56
CA VAL A 71 -2.13 -1.04 -9.22
C VAL A 71 -2.45 -2.52 -8.98
N THR A 72 -2.86 -2.89 -7.75
CA THR A 72 -3.22 -4.28 -7.46
C THR A 72 -4.50 -4.70 -8.17
N TRP A 73 -5.45 -3.79 -8.39
CA TRP A 73 -6.62 -4.01 -9.24
C TRP A 73 -6.20 -4.32 -10.68
N PHE A 74 -5.38 -3.46 -11.28
CA PHE A 74 -4.90 -3.67 -12.65
C PHE A 74 -4.08 -4.95 -12.79
N ASN A 75 -3.23 -5.27 -11.80
CA ASN A 75 -2.44 -6.50 -11.83
C ASN A 75 -3.34 -7.74 -11.72
N GLY A 76 -4.37 -7.70 -10.87
CA GLY A 76 -5.37 -8.77 -10.78
C GLY A 76 -6.10 -9.02 -12.11
N VAL A 77 -6.46 -7.96 -12.83
CA VAL A 77 -7.04 -8.06 -14.17
C VAL A 77 -6.04 -8.66 -15.16
N ALA A 78 -4.78 -8.22 -15.15
CA ALA A 78 -3.75 -8.71 -16.05
C ALA A 78 -3.42 -10.20 -15.84
N VAL A 79 -3.39 -10.66 -14.59
CA VAL A 79 -3.02 -12.05 -14.25
C VAL A 79 -4.20 -13.02 -14.43
N TYR A 80 -5.41 -12.62 -14.02
CA TYR A 80 -6.56 -13.54 -13.93
C TYR A 80 -7.68 -13.27 -14.95
N GLY A 81 -7.55 -12.23 -15.79
CA GLY A 81 -8.56 -11.81 -16.77
C GLY A 81 -9.84 -11.21 -16.15
N LYS A 82 -9.97 -11.25 -14.82
CA LYS A 82 -11.05 -10.64 -14.05
C LYS A 82 -10.54 -10.19 -12.68
N PRO A 83 -10.99 -9.03 -12.17
CA PRO A 83 -10.62 -8.60 -10.83
C PRO A 83 -11.28 -9.53 -9.81
N HIS A 84 -10.51 -10.01 -8.82
CA HIS A 84 -11.09 -10.77 -7.71
C HIS A 84 -11.69 -9.79 -6.70
N VAL A 85 -12.90 -9.31 -7.00
CA VAL A 85 -13.54 -8.15 -6.36
C VAL A 85 -13.54 -8.24 -4.83
N ASN A 86 -13.82 -9.41 -4.26
CA ASN A 86 -13.83 -9.61 -2.80
C ASN A 86 -12.50 -9.24 -2.14
N HIS A 87 -11.39 -9.66 -2.74
CA HIS A 87 -10.06 -9.37 -2.22
C HIS A 87 -9.69 -7.89 -2.34
N HIS A 88 -10.14 -7.22 -3.41
CA HIS A 88 -9.95 -5.78 -3.57
C HIS A 88 -10.80 -4.96 -2.58
N ILE A 89 -12.03 -5.39 -2.30
CA ILE A 89 -12.88 -4.74 -1.27
C ILE A 89 -12.23 -4.86 0.11
N ILE A 90 -11.76 -6.05 0.48
CA ILE A 90 -11.07 -6.24 1.77
C ILE A 90 -9.84 -5.34 1.86
N ARG A 91 -9.03 -5.25 0.80
CA ARG A 91 -7.86 -4.38 0.76
C ARG A 91 -8.24 -2.90 0.90
N LEU A 92 -9.31 -2.47 0.22
CA LEU A 92 -9.82 -1.10 0.34
C LEU A 92 -10.26 -0.80 1.79
N LEU A 93 -10.96 -1.73 2.43
CA LEU A 93 -11.34 -1.59 3.84
C LEU A 93 -10.11 -1.48 4.75
N VAL A 94 -9.09 -2.31 4.54
CA VAL A 94 -7.82 -2.22 5.27
C VAL A 94 -7.16 -0.85 5.08
N HIS A 95 -7.11 -0.34 3.85
CA HIS A 95 -6.57 0.99 3.56
C HIS A 95 -7.37 2.10 4.24
N LEU A 96 -8.71 2.03 4.23
CA LEU A 96 -9.57 3.01 4.89
C LEU A 96 -9.39 3.00 6.41
N VAL A 97 -9.30 1.82 7.02
CA VAL A 97 -9.04 1.67 8.46
C VAL A 97 -7.65 2.20 8.80
N LEU A 98 -6.61 1.79 8.05
CA LEU A 98 -5.25 2.25 8.29
C LEU A 98 -5.14 3.78 8.16
N PHE A 99 -5.76 4.35 7.13
CA PHE A 99 -5.77 5.80 6.92
C PHE A 99 -6.58 6.53 8.00
N GLY A 100 -7.77 6.04 8.35
CA GLY A 100 -8.58 6.64 9.41
C GLY A 100 -7.88 6.61 10.77
N LEU A 101 -7.22 5.51 11.11
CA LEU A 101 -6.38 5.41 12.30
C LEU A 101 -5.19 6.37 12.23
N ALA A 102 -4.54 6.52 11.07
CA ALA A 102 -3.47 7.49 10.89
C ALA A 102 -3.94 8.94 11.10
N VAL A 103 -5.12 9.31 10.59
CA VAL A 103 -5.70 10.66 10.81
C VAL A 103 -5.91 10.94 12.30
N TRP A 104 -6.38 9.93 13.04
CA TRP A 104 -6.66 10.04 14.47
C TRP A 104 -5.41 10.01 15.36
N LEU A 105 -4.41 9.19 15.00
CA LEU A 105 -3.27 8.86 15.87
C LEU A 105 -1.96 9.58 15.53
N PHE A 106 -1.84 10.22 14.36
CA PHE A 106 -0.75 11.16 14.10
C PHE A 106 -0.92 12.45 14.90
#